data_AF-A0AAU5ZUC3-F1
#
_entry.id   AF-A0AAU5ZUC3-F1
#
_cell.length_a   1.000
_cell.length_b   1.000
_cell.length_c   1.000
_cell.angle_alpha   90.00
_cell.angle_beta   90.00
_cell.angle_gamma   90.00
#
_symmetry.space_group_name_H-M   'P 1'
#
loop_
_entity.id
_entity.type
_entity.pdbx_description
1 polymer ?
#
loop_
_entity_poly.entity_id
_entity_poly.type
_entity_poly.pdbx_seq_one_letter_code
_entity_poly.pdbx_strand_id
1 'polypeptide(L)'
;MMASGRLSAAVPDLLRKRSFRRYWTGQSISLADDQISQIALPLVAIFALHADAAQMGWLATAQLVPALLLSLPAGAWADSRAHRRRVMIATDLARALLIASVPIAYVLDALTFTQL
;
A
#
# COMPACT_ATOMS: atom_id res chain seq x y z
N MET A 1 -2.30 44.28 -13.02
CA MET A 1 -3.36 43.25 -13.01
C MET A 1 -3.17 42.29 -14.19
N MET A 2 -2.11 41.46 -14.22
CA MET A 2 -1.80 40.60 -15.40
C MET A 2 -1.03 39.28 -15.10
N ALA A 3 -0.96 38.81 -13.84
CA ALA A 3 -0.18 37.61 -13.49
C ALA A 3 -1.00 36.34 -13.19
N SER A 4 -2.34 36.40 -13.22
CA SER A 4 -3.19 35.28 -12.77
C SER A 4 -3.45 34.18 -13.81
N GLY A 5 -3.03 34.38 -15.08
CA GLY A 5 -3.39 33.48 -16.19
C GLY A 5 -2.49 32.25 -16.37
N ARG A 6 -1.25 32.25 -15.83
CA ARG A 6 -0.25 31.21 -16.15
C ARG A 6 -0.35 29.96 -15.27
N LEU A 7 -0.86 30.08 -14.04
CA LEU A 7 -1.02 28.93 -13.14
C LEU A 7 -2.17 28.00 -13.57
N SER A 8 -3.17 28.53 -14.28
CA SER A 8 -4.29 27.72 -14.74
C SER A 8 -3.96 26.78 -15.91
N ALA A 9 -2.94 27.09 -16.70
CA ALA A 9 -2.46 26.22 -17.78
C ALA A 9 -1.56 25.08 -17.26
N ALA A 10 -0.98 25.22 -16.06
CA ALA A 10 -0.01 24.28 -15.52
C ALA A 10 -0.63 23.11 -14.71
N VAL A 11 -1.87 23.27 -14.23
CA VAL A 11 -2.56 22.22 -13.45
C VAL A 11 -3.49 21.43 -14.38
N PRO A 12 -3.25 20.12 -14.59
CA PRO A 12 -4.13 19.25 -15.35
C PRO A 12 -5.60 19.38 -14.93
N ASP A 13 -6.51 19.49 -15.88
CA ASP A 13 -7.95 19.69 -15.61
C ASP A 13 -8.57 18.60 -14.72
N LEU A 14 -7.99 17.40 -14.72
CA LEU A 14 -8.39 16.31 -13.83
C LEU A 14 -8.11 16.62 -12.35
N LEU A 15 -6.98 17.26 -12.02
CA LEU A 15 -6.61 17.61 -10.64
C LEU A 15 -7.49 18.74 -10.06
N ARG A 16 -8.24 19.44 -10.90
CA ARG A 16 -9.28 20.39 -10.47
C ARG A 16 -10.50 19.68 -9.89
N LYS A 17 -10.79 18.45 -10.34
CA LYS A 17 -11.90 17.64 -9.80
C LYS A 17 -11.53 17.09 -8.43
N ARG A 18 -12.29 17.46 -7.39
CA ARG A 18 -12.05 17.05 -5.99
C ARG A 18 -11.98 15.53 -5.81
N SER A 19 -12.78 14.77 -6.56
CA SER A 19 -12.80 13.30 -6.53
C SER A 19 -11.48 12.72 -7.04
N PHE A 20 -11.02 13.19 -8.21
CA PHE A 20 -9.76 12.74 -8.81
C PHE A 20 -8.56 13.15 -7.96
N ARG A 21 -8.53 14.40 -7.44
CA ARG A 21 -7.43 14.84 -6.58
C ARG A 21 -7.28 13.96 -5.33
N ARG A 22 -8.38 13.58 -4.68
CA ARG A 22 -8.36 12.66 -3.53
C ARG A 22 -7.87 11.27 -3.89
N TYR A 23 -8.33 10.74 -5.03
CA TYR A 23 -7.87 9.44 -5.53
C TYR A 23 -6.38 9.49 -5.85
N TRP A 24 -5.93 10.51 -6.58
CA TRP A 24 -4.55 10.70 -6.96
C TRP A 24 -3.63 10.74 -5.74
N THR A 25 -3.92 11.59 -4.75
CA THR A 25 -3.10 11.67 -3.54
C THR A 25 -3.11 10.38 -2.75
N GLY A 26 -4.27 9.73 -2.59
CA GLY A 26 -4.37 8.45 -1.88
C GLY A 26 -3.55 7.37 -2.57
N GLN A 27 -3.69 7.25 -3.89
CA GLN A 27 -3.00 6.24 -4.67
C GLN A 27 -1.49 6.49 -4.74
N SER A 28 -1.05 7.75 -4.84
CA SER A 28 0.39 8.07 -4.79
C SER A 28 1.01 7.69 -3.44
N ILE A 29 0.31 7.94 -2.33
CA ILE A 29 0.78 7.53 -1.00
C ILE A 29 0.83 6.01 -0.89
N SER A 30 -0.21 5.32 -1.36
CA SER A 30 -0.25 3.85 -1.38
C SER A 30 0.90 3.25 -2.17
N LEU A 31 1.18 3.76 -3.37
CA LEU A 31 2.28 3.26 -4.20
C LEU A 31 3.65 3.56 -3.57
N ALA A 32 3.79 4.69 -2.88
CA ALA A 32 5.03 4.99 -2.16
C ALA A 32 5.22 4.01 -0.98
N ASP A 33 4.17 3.73 -0.22
CA ASP A 33 4.17 2.76 0.88
C ASP A 33 4.49 1.34 0.39
N ASP A 34 3.94 0.92 -0.74
CA ASP A 34 4.24 -0.39 -1.35
C ASP A 34 5.76 -0.54 -1.61
N GLN A 35 6.39 0.48 -2.18
CA GLN A 35 7.84 0.48 -2.43
C GLN A 35 8.66 0.51 -1.14
N ILE A 36 8.21 1.25 -0.14
CA ILE A 36 8.88 1.29 1.17
C ILE A 36 8.79 -0.08 1.84
N SER A 37 7.61 -0.68 1.88
CA SER A 37 7.34 -1.97 2.53
C SER A 37 8.13 -3.12 1.90
N GLN A 38 8.27 -3.13 0.57
CA GLN A 38 9.10 -4.11 -0.15
C GLN A 38 10.56 -4.13 0.30
N ILE A 39 11.08 -2.99 0.78
CA ILE A 39 12.46 -2.88 1.28
C ILE A 39 12.47 -3.04 2.80
N ALA A 40 11.54 -2.39 3.50
CA ALA A 40 11.51 -2.34 4.95
C ALA A 40 11.24 -3.72 5.58
N LEU A 41 10.27 -4.49 5.09
CA LEU A 41 9.91 -5.78 5.70
C LEU A 41 11.07 -6.79 5.66
N PRO A 42 11.79 -6.98 4.54
CA PRO A 42 13.02 -7.78 4.51
C PRO A 42 14.10 -7.29 5.48
N LEU A 43 14.30 -5.98 5.57
CA LEU A 43 15.31 -5.41 6.47
C LEU A 43 14.93 -5.61 7.93
N VAL A 44 13.65 -5.47 8.30
CA VAL A 44 13.15 -5.74 9.65
C VAL A 44 13.32 -7.22 9.99
N ALA A 45 13.01 -8.13 9.05
CA ALA A 45 13.22 -9.56 9.26
C ALA A 45 14.69 -9.86 9.61
N ILE A 46 15.63 -9.29 8.87
CA ILE A 46 17.06 -9.52 9.08
C ILE A 46 17.57 -8.84 10.35
N PHE A 47 17.29 -7.54 10.54
CA PHE A 47 17.93 -6.76 11.60
C PHE A 47 17.21 -6.81 12.95
N ALA A 48 15.88 -6.90 12.95
CA ALA A 48 15.11 -6.97 14.20
C ALA A 48 14.90 -8.43 14.62
N LEU A 49 14.60 -9.32 13.67
CA LEU A 49 14.25 -10.71 13.96
C LEU A 49 15.37 -11.72 13.69
N HIS A 50 16.53 -11.28 13.17
CA HIS A 50 17.67 -12.15 12.85
C HIS A 50 17.29 -13.33 11.94
N ALA A 51 16.41 -13.07 10.98
CA ALA A 51 15.86 -14.09 10.11
C ALA A 51 16.94 -14.79 9.27
N ASP A 52 16.85 -16.11 9.19
CA ASP A 52 17.74 -16.93 8.38
C ASP A 52 17.33 -16.98 6.89
N ALA A 53 18.14 -17.66 6.07
CA ALA A 53 17.90 -17.77 4.63
C ALA A 53 16.57 -18.49 4.29
N ALA A 54 16.16 -19.47 5.10
CA ALA A 54 14.92 -20.20 4.88
C ALA A 54 13.71 -19.32 5.16
N GLN A 55 13.74 -18.58 6.26
CA GLN A 55 12.73 -17.58 6.62
C GLN A 55 12.61 -16.51 5.53
N MET A 56 13.73 -15.97 5.04
CA MET A 56 13.70 -15.01 3.92
C MET A 56 13.08 -15.60 2.64
N GLY A 57 13.32 -16.87 2.34
CA GLY A 57 12.66 -17.58 1.23
C GLY A 57 11.14 -17.70 1.42
N TRP A 58 10.69 -17.97 2.65
CA TRP A 58 9.27 -17.97 2.98
C TRP A 58 8.64 -16.58 2.89
N LEU A 59 9.33 -15.54 3.36
CA LEU A 59 8.85 -14.16 3.27
C LEU A 59 8.67 -13.72 1.82
N ALA A 60 9.64 -14.02 0.95
CA ALA A 60 9.54 -13.72 -0.48
C ALA A 60 8.37 -14.49 -1.13
N THR A 61 8.18 -15.75 -0.75
CA THR A 61 7.06 -16.58 -1.22
C THR A 61 5.72 -15.99 -0.77
N ALA A 62 5.60 -15.59 0.49
CA ALA A 62 4.40 -14.97 1.06
C ALA A 62 4.03 -13.64 0.37
N GLN A 63 5.01 -12.88 -0.13
CA GLN A 63 4.77 -11.67 -0.91
C GLN A 63 4.22 -11.96 -2.32
N LEU A 64 4.67 -13.05 -2.95
CA LEU A 64 4.31 -13.37 -4.34
C LEU A 64 3.03 -14.18 -4.46
N VAL A 65 2.81 -15.15 -3.56
CA VAL A 65 1.70 -16.11 -3.63
C VAL A 65 0.32 -15.43 -3.72
N PRO A 66 -0.02 -14.41 -2.91
CA PRO A 66 -1.32 -13.75 -3.02
C PRO A 66 -1.52 -13.08 -4.38
N ALA A 67 -0.50 -12.42 -4.92
CA ALA A 67 -0.62 -11.78 -6.23
C ALA A 67 -0.82 -12.82 -7.35
N LEU A 68 -0.10 -13.94 -7.28
CA LEU A 68 -0.21 -15.03 -8.25
C LEU A 68 -1.57 -15.72 -8.20
N LEU A 69 -2.05 -16.05 -7.00
CA LEU A 69 -3.28 -16.84 -6.83
C LEU A 69 -4.54 -15.99 -6.86
N LEU A 70 -4.47 -14.74 -6.39
CA LEU A 70 -5.66 -13.91 -6.14
C LEU A 70 -5.83 -12.75 -7.12
N SER A 71 -4.87 -12.43 -7.98
CA SER A 71 -5.00 -11.30 -8.92
C SER A 71 -6.26 -11.39 -9.80
N LEU A 72 -6.53 -12.54 -10.41
CA LEU A 72 -7.73 -12.76 -11.24
C LEU A 72 -9.01 -12.87 -10.40
N PRO A 73 -9.10 -13.74 -9.36
CA PRO A 73 -10.31 -13.85 -8.54
C PRO A 73 -10.68 -12.54 -7.84
N ALA A 74 -9.70 -11.83 -7.27
CA ALA A 74 -9.94 -10.56 -6.59
C ALA A 74 -10.38 -9.47 -7.57
N GLY A 75 -9.84 -9.46 -8.80
CA GLY A 75 -10.26 -8.55 -9.85
C GLY A 75 -11.72 -8.77 -10.26
N ALA A 76 -12.10 -10.02 -10.54
CA ALA A 76 -13.48 -10.38 -10.88
C ALA A 76 -14.45 -10.08 -9.71
N TRP A 77 -14.05 -10.40 -8.48
CA TRP A 77 -14.82 -10.07 -7.30
C TRP A 77 -15.01 -8.56 -7.15
N ALA A 78 -13.95 -7.76 -7.27
CA ALA A 78 -14.01 -6.31 -7.13
C ALA A 78 -14.87 -5.66 -8.23
N ASP A 79 -14.82 -6.18 -9.46
CA ASP A 79 -15.62 -5.67 -10.57
C ASP A 79 -17.12 -5.86 -10.36
N SER A 80 -17.52 -6.99 -9.75
CA SER A 80 -18.91 -7.31 -9.40
C SER A 80 -19.50 -6.42 -8.28
N ARG A 81 -18.67 -5.64 -7.58
CA ARG A 81 -19.14 -4.79 -6.46
C ARG A 81 -19.74 -3.49 -6.98
N ALA A 82 -21.00 -3.24 -6.63
CA ALA A 82 -21.71 -2.01 -6.98
C ALA A 82 -21.04 -0.72 -6.47
N HIS A 83 -20.24 -0.80 -5.39
CA HIS A 83 -19.59 0.34 -4.75
C HIS A 83 -18.06 0.21 -4.71
N ARG A 84 -17.42 0.12 -5.87
CA ARG A 84 -15.94 -0.05 -6.04
C ARG A 84 -15.12 0.92 -5.18
N ARG A 85 -15.56 2.19 -5.06
CA ARG A 85 -14.89 3.20 -4.22
C ARG A 85 -14.85 2.82 -2.73
N ARG A 86 -15.92 2.22 -2.19
CA ARG A 86 -15.94 1.80 -0.78
C ARG A 86 -15.01 0.62 -0.54
N VAL A 87 -14.97 -0.31 -1.50
CA VAL A 87 -14.06 -1.46 -1.47
C VAL A 87 -12.61 -0.98 -1.42
N MET A 88 -12.24 -0.09 -2.35
CA MET A 88 -10.89 0.49 -2.41
C MET A 88 -10.48 1.19 -1.11
N ILE A 89 -11.37 2.00 -0.53
CA ILE A 89 -11.10 2.66 0.76
C ILE A 89 -10.93 1.64 1.88
N ALA A 90 -11.80 0.64 1.95
CA ALA A 90 -11.70 -0.39 2.99
C ALA A 90 -10.40 -1.20 2.88
N THR A 91 -9.98 -1.55 1.66
CA THR A 91 -8.72 -2.27 1.43
C THR A 91 -7.50 -1.41 1.74
N ASP A 92 -7.52 -0.12 1.39
CA ASP A 92 -6.42 0.80 1.72
C ASP A 92 -6.30 1.02 3.23
N LEU A 93 -7.42 1.16 3.94
CA LEU A 93 -7.42 1.27 5.40
C LEU A 93 -6.94 -0.03 6.07
N ALA A 94 -7.38 -1.19 5.58
CA ALA A 94 -6.91 -2.47 6.09
C ALA A 94 -5.39 -2.63 5.88
N ARG A 95 -4.88 -2.28 4.69
CA ARG A 95 -3.44 -2.29 4.40
C ARG A 95 -2.67 -1.36 5.34
N ALA A 96 -3.13 -0.12 5.50
CA ALA A 96 -2.50 0.84 6.40
C ALA A 96 -2.45 0.34 7.86
N LEU A 97 -3.52 -0.30 8.34
CA LEU A 97 -3.54 -0.90 9.67
C LEU A 97 -2.57 -2.09 9.80
N LEU A 98 -2.47 -2.93 8.78
CA LEU A 98 -1.51 -4.05 8.76
C LEU A 98 -0.07 -3.54 8.81
N ILE A 99 0.29 -2.58 7.96
CA ILE A 99 1.64 -1.99 7.95
C ILE A 99 1.93 -1.26 9.26
N ALA A 100 0.96 -0.51 9.81
CA ALA A 100 1.13 0.16 11.10
C ALA A 100 1.28 -0.82 12.28
N SER A 101 0.79 -2.05 12.15
CA SER A 101 0.93 -3.06 13.21
C SER A 101 2.38 -3.50 13.43
N VAL A 102 3.24 -3.45 12.40
CA VAL A 102 4.66 -3.83 12.48
C VAL A 102 5.45 -2.93 13.44
N PRO A 103 5.50 -1.58 13.27
CA PRO A 103 6.21 -0.72 14.22
C PRO A 103 5.54 -0.71 15.60
N ILE A 104 4.22 -0.86 15.69
CA ILE A 104 3.53 -0.96 16.99
C ILE A 104 3.99 -2.21 17.74
N ALA A 105 4.01 -3.36 17.08
CA ALA A 105 4.46 -4.60 17.69
C ALA A 105 5.95 -4.58 18.04
N TYR A 106 6.77 -3.92 17.22
CA TYR A 106 8.18 -3.68 17.53
C TYR A 106 8.35 -2.87 18.83
N VAL A 107 7.63 -1.76 18.98
CA VAL A 107 7.71 -0.91 20.19
C VAL A 107 7.19 -1.65 21.44
N LEU A 108 6.28 -2.60 21.27
CA LEU A 108 5.73 -3.42 22.36
C LEU A 108 6.55 -4.69 22.65
N ASP A 109 7.73 -4.86 22.00
CA ASP A 109 8.56 -6.08 22.07
C ASP A 109 7.79 -7.37 21.74
N ALA A 110 6.73 -7.25 20.92
CA ALA A 110 5.84 -8.33 20.51
C ALA A 110 5.95 -8.65 19.01
N LEU A 111 6.94 -8.07 18.31
CA LEU A 111 7.14 -8.28 16.88
C LEU A 111 7.54 -9.73 16.60
N THR A 112 6.80 -10.39 15.72
CA THR A 112 7.06 -11.76 15.27
C THR A 112 7.21 -11.84 13.77
N PHE A 113 7.82 -12.92 13.29
CA PHE A 113 8.00 -13.15 11.85
C PHE A 113 6.67 -13.24 11.09
N THR A 114 5.60 -13.67 11.75
CA THR A 114 4.25 -13.76 11.17
C THR A 114 3.60 -12.41 10.85
N GLN A 115 4.16 -11.30 11.35
CA GLN A 115 3.70 -9.94 11.08
C GLN A 115 4.34 -9.33 9.82
N LEU A 116 5.38 -9.97 9.29
CA LEU A 116 6.10 -9.57 8.08
C LEU A 116 5.58 -10.34 6.86
#